data_AF-A0A250VNQ0-F1
#
_entry.id   AF-A0A250VNQ0-F1
#
_cell.length_a   1.000
_cell.length_b   1.000
_cell.length_c   1.000
_cell.angle_alpha   90.00
_cell.angle_beta   90.00
_cell.angle_gamma   90.00
#
_symmetry.space_group_name_H-M   'P 1'
#
loop_
_entity.id
_entity.type
_entity.pdbx_description
1 polymer ?
#
loop_
_entity_poly.entity_id
_entity_poly.type
_entity_poly.pdbx_seq_one_letter_code
_entity_poly.pdbx_strand_id
1 'polypeptide(L)'
;MRNVLADHPEREAGEESRDAFGIPVIDASAAVHDFVGRPRFHLSDALQAAVAAFAVPAEPDEPAELRLRGFLLLDQATCRLYLDTPTSRDTPPIGIDLPLRDDEGSVVVGVTGTHALLPTLLETEELERMRKNAHDPYCRAVYDLADWLTGR
;
A
#
# COMPACT_ATOMS: atom_id res chain seq x y z
N MET A 1 14.44 -64.74 36.71
CA MET A 1 13.40 -63.91 36.05
C MET A 1 14.11 -62.76 35.35
N ARG A 2 14.01 -62.72 34.02
CA ARG A 2 14.67 -61.77 33.10
C ARG A 2 13.82 -60.50 32.96
N ASN A 3 14.51 -59.35 32.86
CA ASN A 3 14.21 -58.04 32.27
C ASN A 3 12.79 -57.75 31.75
N VAL A 4 12.31 -56.52 31.97
CA VAL A 4 12.03 -55.52 30.90
C VAL A 4 12.05 -54.11 31.52
N LEU A 5 13.08 -53.32 31.19
CA LEU A 5 13.01 -51.86 31.21
C LEU A 5 12.03 -51.45 30.12
N ALA A 6 10.96 -50.74 30.49
CA ALA A 6 10.05 -50.16 29.52
C ALA A 6 10.73 -48.93 28.90
N ASP A 7 11.19 -49.08 27.66
CA ASP A 7 11.48 -47.97 26.75
C ASP A 7 10.26 -47.03 26.69
N HIS A 8 10.48 -45.76 26.99
CA HIS A 8 9.58 -44.70 26.58
C HIS A 8 9.88 -44.40 25.10
N PRO A 9 8.92 -44.54 24.17
CA PRO A 9 9.14 -44.00 22.84
C PRO A 9 9.16 -42.48 22.97
N GLU A 10 10.33 -41.91 22.71
CA GLU A 10 10.49 -40.49 22.42
C GLU A 10 9.45 -40.12 21.36
N ARG A 11 8.62 -39.13 21.71
CA ARG A 11 7.70 -38.48 20.78
C ARG A 11 8.55 -38.05 19.58
N GLU A 12 8.36 -38.71 18.44
CA GLU A 12 8.88 -38.28 17.15
C GLU A 12 8.51 -36.79 17.00
N ALA A 13 9.52 -35.94 17.13
CA ALA A 13 9.44 -34.56 16.71
C ALA A 13 9.09 -34.63 15.22
N GLY A 14 7.90 -34.13 14.86
CA GLY A 14 7.46 -34.12 13.47
C GLY A 14 8.58 -33.57 12.60
N GLU A 15 9.01 -34.36 11.62
CA GLU A 15 10.06 -33.97 10.68
C GLU A 15 9.65 -32.66 10.00
N GLU A 16 10.21 -31.55 10.48
CA GLU A 16 10.13 -30.27 9.76
C GLU A 16 10.69 -30.51 8.36
N SER A 17 9.87 -30.28 7.33
CA SER A 17 10.27 -30.41 5.93
C SER A 17 11.57 -29.62 5.71
N ARG A 18 12.58 -30.22 5.08
CA ARG A 18 13.88 -29.59 4.82
C ARG A 18 14.16 -29.57 3.33
N ASP A 19 14.86 -28.54 2.87
CA ASP A 19 15.27 -28.44 1.47
C ASP A 19 16.46 -29.39 1.17
N ALA A 20 16.92 -29.36 -0.10
CA ALA A 20 18.05 -30.17 -0.55
C ALA A 20 19.39 -29.86 0.16
N PHE A 21 19.48 -28.75 0.90
CA PHE A 21 20.64 -28.33 1.66
C PHE A 21 20.46 -28.53 3.18
N GLY A 22 19.35 -29.13 3.59
CA GLY A 22 19.04 -29.42 5.00
C GLY A 22 18.53 -28.21 5.78
N ILE A 23 18.16 -27.10 5.11
CA ILE A 23 17.58 -25.92 5.74
C ILE A 23 16.11 -26.23 6.08
N PRO A 24 15.64 -25.98 7.31
CA PRO A 24 14.22 -26.10 7.65
C PRO A 24 13.35 -25.23 6.74
N VAL A 25 12.37 -25.85 6.12
CA VAL A 25 11.37 -25.24 5.24
C VAL A 25 10.02 -25.30 5.93
N ILE A 26 9.42 -24.14 6.09
CA ILE A 26 8.06 -24.00 6.60
C ILE A 26 7.15 -23.87 5.38
N ASP A 27 6.18 -24.79 5.23
CA ASP A 27 5.12 -24.62 4.26
C ASP A 27 4.19 -23.49 4.71
N ALA A 28 4.42 -22.31 4.15
CA ALA A 28 3.61 -21.13 4.40
C ALA A 28 2.43 -20.99 3.42
N SER A 29 2.21 -21.96 2.51
CA SER A 29 1.26 -21.80 1.40
C SER A 29 -0.15 -21.47 1.89
N ALA A 30 -0.64 -22.15 2.93
CA ALA A 30 -1.94 -21.86 3.52
C ALA A 30 -2.02 -20.45 4.12
N ALA A 31 -0.97 -20.02 4.84
CA ALA A 31 -0.90 -18.68 5.42
C ALA A 31 -0.81 -17.59 4.35
N VAL A 32 -0.06 -17.83 3.28
CA VAL A 32 0.04 -16.93 2.12
C VAL A 32 -1.30 -16.87 1.38
N HIS A 33 -1.96 -17.99 1.13
CA HIS A 33 -3.28 -18.00 0.48
C HIS A 33 -4.35 -17.31 1.32
N ASP A 34 -4.36 -17.50 2.64
CA ASP A 34 -5.28 -16.80 3.55
C ASP A 34 -5.01 -15.29 3.54
N PHE A 35 -3.74 -14.89 3.63
CA PHE A 35 -3.34 -13.48 3.55
C PHE A 35 -3.70 -12.86 2.19
N VAL A 36 -3.43 -13.54 1.08
CA VAL A 36 -3.78 -13.05 -0.27
C VAL A 36 -5.30 -12.96 -0.44
N GLY A 37 -6.06 -13.87 0.16
CA GLY A 37 -7.52 -13.85 0.12
C GLY A 37 -8.13 -12.72 0.95
N ARG A 38 -7.49 -12.32 2.06
CA ARG A 38 -7.96 -11.27 2.98
C ARG A 38 -6.78 -10.54 3.64
N PRO A 39 -6.09 -9.67 2.90
CA PRO A 39 -4.90 -9.05 3.44
C PRO A 39 -5.29 -8.06 4.55
N ARG A 40 -4.65 -8.19 5.71
CA ARG A 40 -4.85 -7.30 6.85
C ARG A 40 -3.71 -6.32 6.92
N PHE A 41 -3.91 -5.12 6.41
CA PHE A 41 -2.95 -4.04 6.56
C PHE A 41 -3.37 -3.10 7.70
N HIS A 42 -2.39 -2.48 8.36
CA HIS A 42 -2.63 -1.38 9.27
C HIS A 42 -2.63 -0.05 8.50
N LEU A 43 -3.28 0.97 9.06
CA LEU A 43 -3.27 2.33 8.50
C LEU A 43 -1.84 2.87 8.32
N SER A 44 -0.94 2.52 9.24
CA SER A 44 0.48 2.85 9.14
C SER A 44 1.14 2.27 7.90
N ASP A 45 0.71 1.09 7.45
CA ASP A 45 1.29 0.41 6.29
C ASP A 45 0.86 1.12 4.99
N ALA A 46 -0.40 1.58 4.93
CA ALA A 46 -0.89 2.38 3.80
C ALA A 46 -0.17 3.74 3.70
N LEU A 47 0.05 4.40 4.83
CA LEU A 47 0.82 5.64 4.89
C LEU A 47 2.30 5.41 4.53
N GLN A 48 2.91 4.34 5.03
CA GLN A 48 4.28 3.97 4.70
C GLN A 48 4.43 3.69 3.20
N ALA A 49 3.46 2.98 2.59
CA ALA A 49 3.44 2.72 1.15
C ALA A 49 3.30 4.02 0.34
N ALA A 50 2.47 4.96 0.80
CA ALA A 50 2.34 6.28 0.18
C ALA A 50 3.64 7.07 0.21
N VAL A 51 4.28 7.13 1.37
CA VAL A 51 5.57 7.79 1.52
C VAL A 51 6.62 7.11 0.65
N ALA A 52 6.69 5.78 0.66
CA ALA A 52 7.65 5.03 -0.15
C ALA A 52 7.48 5.28 -1.65
N ALA A 53 6.23 5.40 -2.13
CA ALA A 53 5.96 5.64 -3.53
C ALA A 53 6.36 7.06 -3.98
N PHE A 54 6.08 8.09 -3.18
CA PHE A 54 6.24 9.49 -3.59
C PHE A 54 7.44 10.23 -2.97
N ALA A 55 8.25 9.54 -2.15
CA ALA A 55 9.47 10.11 -1.54
C ALA A 55 10.77 9.68 -2.25
N VAL A 56 10.68 8.95 -3.37
CA VAL A 56 11.85 8.56 -4.16
C VAL A 56 12.52 9.84 -4.70
N PRO A 57 13.82 10.06 -4.42
CA PRO A 57 14.54 11.18 -5.01
C PRO A 57 14.62 10.95 -6.52
N ALA A 58 14.12 11.90 -7.31
CA ALA A 58 14.23 11.85 -8.76
C ALA A 58 15.69 11.64 -9.20
N GLU A 59 15.95 10.63 -10.02
CA GLU A 59 17.24 10.51 -10.69
C GLU A 59 17.43 11.66 -11.68
N PRO A 60 18.67 12.11 -11.93
CA PRO A 60 18.94 13.31 -12.73
C PRO A 60 18.42 13.24 -14.18
N ASP A 61 18.18 12.04 -14.71
CA ASP A 61 17.68 11.80 -16.07
C ASP A 61 16.19 11.40 -16.11
N GLU A 62 15.52 11.32 -14.96
CA GLU A 62 14.09 10.99 -14.87
C GLU A 62 13.22 12.24 -15.01
N PRO A 63 12.03 12.10 -15.64
CA PRO A 63 11.08 13.20 -15.75
C PRO A 63 10.68 13.72 -14.36
N ALA A 64 10.14 14.93 -14.34
CA ALA A 64 9.74 15.62 -13.12
C ALA A 64 8.61 14.87 -12.38
N GLU A 65 8.97 13.91 -11.53
CA GLU A 65 8.03 13.06 -10.80
C GLU A 65 7.26 13.84 -9.74
N LEU A 66 6.03 13.39 -9.46
CA LEU A 66 5.18 13.92 -8.39
C LEU A 66 5.87 13.74 -7.03
N ARG A 67 5.93 14.81 -6.24
CA ARG A 67 6.57 14.76 -4.92
C ARG A 67 5.53 14.91 -3.83
N LEU A 68 5.65 14.09 -2.80
CA LEU A 68 4.82 14.21 -1.60
C LEU A 68 5.25 15.41 -0.76
N ARG A 69 4.30 16.33 -0.51
CA ARG A 69 4.48 17.49 0.38
C ARG A 69 3.91 17.27 1.77
N GLY A 70 2.95 16.36 1.87
CA GLY A 70 2.32 15.98 3.13
C GLY A 70 1.07 15.17 2.88
N PHE A 71 0.39 14.83 3.95
CA PHE A 71 -0.89 14.13 3.89
C PHE A 71 -1.81 14.60 5.01
N LEU A 72 -3.11 14.38 4.82
CA LEU A 72 -4.14 14.61 5.81
C LEU A 72 -5.08 13.42 5.86
N LEU A 73 -5.32 12.88 7.06
CA LEU A 73 -6.40 11.91 7.25
C LEU A 73 -7.72 12.68 7.32
N LEU A 74 -8.60 12.46 6.34
CA LEU A 74 -9.92 13.10 6.31
C LEU A 74 -10.87 12.38 7.28
N ASP A 75 -10.77 11.06 7.31
CA ASP A 75 -11.49 10.18 8.23
C ASP A 75 -10.77 8.83 8.38
N GLN A 76 -11.47 7.79 8.85
CA GLN A 76 -10.89 6.45 9.06
C GLN A 76 -10.73 5.61 7.78
N ALA A 77 -11.30 6.07 6.66
CA ALA A 77 -11.39 5.39 5.38
C ALA A 77 -10.76 6.19 4.23
N THR A 78 -10.44 7.47 4.40
CA THR A 78 -9.88 8.32 3.33
C THR A 78 -8.69 9.16 3.80
N CYS A 79 -7.64 9.16 2.99
CA CYS A 79 -6.46 10.00 3.15
C CYS A 79 -6.34 10.95 1.96
N ARG A 80 -5.97 12.20 2.22
CA ARG A 80 -5.57 13.16 1.20
C ARG A 80 -4.05 13.22 1.12
N LEU A 81 -3.47 12.97 -0.05
CA LEU A 81 -2.07 13.26 -0.34
C LEU A 81 -1.95 14.64 -0.97
N TYR A 82 -0.99 15.44 -0.51
CA TYR A 82 -0.64 16.71 -1.13
C TYR A 82 0.58 16.53 -2.02
N LEU A 83 0.38 16.66 -3.33
CA LEU A 83 1.42 16.41 -4.34
C LEU A 83 1.76 17.71 -5.08
N ASP A 84 3.04 17.98 -5.27
CA ASP A 84 3.51 19.02 -6.19
C ASP A 84 4.31 18.40 -7.35
N THR A 85 4.49 19.18 -8.41
CA THR A 85 5.43 18.86 -9.49
C THR A 85 6.70 19.71 -9.30
N PRO A 86 7.87 19.23 -9.75
CA PRO A 86 9.10 20.02 -9.72
C PRO A 86 8.98 21.38 -10.44
N THR A 87 8.08 21.48 -11.42
CA THR A 87 7.79 22.70 -12.18
C THR A 87 6.85 23.68 -11.45
N SER A 88 6.21 23.28 -10.35
CA SER A 88 5.21 24.07 -9.62
C SER A 88 5.74 24.72 -8.33
N ARG A 89 7.03 25.11 -8.29
CA ARG A 89 7.71 25.71 -7.12
C ARG A 89 6.94 26.85 -6.42
N ASP A 90 6.13 27.61 -7.16
CA ASP A 90 5.36 28.75 -6.63
C ASP A 90 3.84 28.55 -6.69
N THR A 91 3.39 27.32 -6.94
CA THR A 91 1.96 26.99 -7.02
C THR A 91 1.59 26.05 -5.88
N PRO A 92 0.45 26.26 -5.19
CA PRO A 92 0.00 25.33 -4.17
C PRO A 92 -0.16 23.91 -4.73
N PRO A 93 0.11 22.86 -3.93
CA PRO A 93 0.01 21.48 -4.37
C PRO A 93 -1.42 21.12 -4.78
N ILE A 94 -1.59 19.97 -5.41
CA ILE A 94 -2.89 19.34 -5.61
C ILE A 94 -3.16 18.34 -4.48
N GLY A 95 -4.43 18.21 -4.09
CA GLY A 95 -4.90 17.20 -3.14
C GLY A 95 -5.45 15.99 -3.88
N ILE A 96 -4.99 14.79 -3.54
CA ILE A 96 -5.50 13.52 -4.06
C ILE A 96 -6.15 12.73 -2.91
N ASP A 97 -7.46 12.54 -2.97
CA ASP A 97 -8.19 11.70 -2.01
C ASP A 97 -8.06 10.24 -2.43
N LEU A 98 -7.55 9.41 -1.52
CA LEU A 98 -7.34 7.98 -1.69
C LEU A 98 -8.09 7.17 -0.63
N PRO A 99 -8.68 6.03 -1.02
CA PRO A 99 -9.31 5.13 -0.09
C PRO A 99 -8.22 4.41 0.70
N LEU A 100 -8.32 4.49 2.03
CA LEU A 100 -7.55 3.69 2.97
C LEU A 100 -8.24 2.36 3.25
N ARG A 101 -9.57 2.29 3.03
CA ARG A 101 -10.36 1.09 3.23
C ARG A 101 -11.28 0.82 2.04
N ASP A 102 -11.54 -0.45 1.79
CA ASP A 102 -12.58 -0.88 0.86
C ASP A 102 -13.95 -0.92 1.55
N ASP A 103 -14.96 -1.36 0.80
CA ASP A 103 -16.35 -1.46 1.28
C ASP A 103 -16.55 -2.52 2.37
N GLU A 104 -15.63 -3.46 2.49
CA GLU A 104 -15.60 -4.48 3.53
C GLU A 104 -14.84 -4.00 4.78
N GLY A 105 -14.28 -2.78 4.74
CA GLY A 105 -13.51 -2.16 5.80
C GLY A 105 -12.06 -2.65 5.88
N SER A 106 -11.60 -3.45 4.92
CA SER A 106 -10.21 -3.91 4.82
C SER A 106 -9.34 -2.79 4.27
N VAL A 107 -8.08 -2.73 4.71
CA VAL A 107 -7.18 -1.65 4.28
C VAL A 107 -6.72 -1.88 2.83
N VAL A 108 -6.80 -0.84 2.00
CA VAL A 108 -6.46 -0.89 0.57
C VAL A 108 -5.05 -0.35 0.36
N VAL A 109 -4.17 -1.14 -0.26
CA VAL A 109 -2.85 -0.68 -0.73
C VAL A 109 -2.99 -0.12 -2.14
N GLY A 110 -3.90 0.84 -2.32
CA GLY A 110 -4.18 1.46 -3.63
C GLY A 110 -3.11 2.46 -4.05
N VAL A 111 -2.24 2.86 -3.11
CA VAL A 111 -1.32 3.98 -3.31
C VAL A 111 -0.20 3.65 -4.30
N THR A 112 0.25 2.40 -4.37
CA THR A 112 1.27 1.97 -5.34
C THR A 112 0.73 1.99 -6.77
N GLY A 113 -0.50 1.54 -7.00
CA GLY A 113 -1.18 1.67 -8.29
C GLY A 113 -1.44 3.12 -8.66
N THR A 114 -1.84 3.93 -7.68
CA THR A 114 -2.09 5.37 -7.85
C THR A 114 -0.82 6.10 -8.31
N HIS A 115 0.34 5.82 -7.70
CA HIS A 115 1.62 6.39 -8.11
C HIS A 115 1.95 6.12 -9.59
N ALA A 116 1.71 4.89 -10.06
CA ALA A 116 1.97 4.54 -11.45
C ALA A 116 1.03 5.22 -12.46
N LEU A 117 -0.18 5.58 -12.04
CA LEU A 117 -1.23 6.09 -12.93
C LEU A 117 -1.34 7.62 -12.94
N LEU A 118 -1.04 8.28 -11.81
CA LEU A 118 -1.17 9.72 -11.66
C LEU A 118 -0.40 10.53 -12.74
N PRO A 119 0.83 10.18 -13.14
CA PRO A 119 1.51 10.89 -14.23
C PRO A 119 0.69 10.91 -15.51
N THR A 120 0.18 9.75 -15.93
CA THR A 120 -0.67 9.63 -17.12
C THR A 120 -1.99 10.42 -16.99
N LEU A 121 -2.63 10.39 -15.81
CA LEU A 121 -3.87 11.13 -15.57
C LEU A 121 -3.67 12.66 -15.63
N LEU A 122 -2.49 13.13 -15.23
CA LEU A 122 -2.11 14.54 -15.35
C LEU A 122 -1.81 14.92 -16.80
N GLU A 123 -1.05 14.10 -17.53
CA GLU A 123 -0.70 14.34 -18.93
C GLU A 123 -1.93 14.34 -19.86
N THR A 124 -2.91 13.49 -19.56
CA THR A 124 -4.13 13.35 -20.36
C THR A 124 -5.25 14.30 -19.92
N GLU A 125 -5.03 15.12 -18.88
CA GLU A 125 -6.04 15.99 -18.24
C GLU A 125 -7.28 15.23 -17.72
N GLU A 126 -7.28 13.90 -17.73
CA GLU A 126 -8.37 13.06 -17.24
C GLU A 126 -8.62 13.25 -15.74
N LEU A 127 -7.59 13.66 -15.00
CA LEU A 127 -7.70 13.99 -13.59
C LEU A 127 -8.75 15.09 -13.32
N GLU A 128 -8.93 16.06 -14.23
CA GLU A 128 -9.93 17.12 -14.05
C GLU A 128 -11.37 16.60 -14.01
N ARG A 129 -11.66 15.44 -14.59
CA ARG A 129 -12.99 14.80 -14.50
C ARG A 129 -13.30 14.32 -13.09
N MET A 130 -12.26 14.09 -12.28
CA MET A 130 -12.35 13.62 -10.89
C MET A 130 -12.30 14.78 -9.89
N ARG A 131 -12.34 16.03 -10.37
CA ARG A 131 -12.21 17.21 -9.51
C ARG A 131 -13.41 17.35 -8.59
N LYS A 132 -13.15 17.48 -7.29
CA LYS A 132 -14.15 17.77 -6.27
C LYS A 132 -14.42 19.26 -6.21
N ASN A 133 -15.68 19.62 -5.96
CA ASN A 133 -16.04 20.96 -5.53
C ASN A 133 -15.81 21.11 -4.02
N ALA A 134 -14.54 21.02 -3.59
CA ALA A 134 -14.12 21.14 -2.21
C ALA A 134 -13.11 22.28 -2.07
N HIS A 135 -13.25 23.07 -1.01
CA HIS A 135 -12.26 24.08 -0.65
C HIS A 135 -11.32 23.51 0.41
N ASP A 136 -10.02 23.57 0.14
CA ASP A 136 -8.96 23.17 1.06
C ASP A 136 -7.86 24.24 0.98
N PRO A 137 -7.50 24.91 2.10
CA PRO A 137 -6.52 26.00 2.09
C PRO A 137 -5.09 25.53 1.81
N TYR A 138 -4.81 24.22 1.86
CA TYR A 138 -3.48 23.66 1.66
C TYR A 138 -3.19 23.28 0.20
N CYS A 139 -4.19 23.29 -0.68
CA CYS A 139 -4.04 22.90 -2.08
C CYS A 139 -4.90 23.74 -3.03
N ARG A 140 -4.53 23.80 -4.31
CA ARG A 140 -5.28 24.57 -5.32
C ARG A 140 -6.54 23.86 -5.84
N ALA A 141 -6.56 22.54 -5.75
CA ALA A 141 -7.64 21.68 -6.22
C ALA A 141 -7.56 20.33 -5.52
N VAL A 142 -8.71 19.68 -5.41
CA VAL A 142 -8.84 18.34 -4.83
C VAL A 142 -9.44 17.41 -5.88
N TYR A 143 -8.87 16.22 -6.03
CA TYR A 143 -9.35 15.18 -6.93
C TYR A 143 -9.68 13.91 -6.14
N ASP A 144 -10.81 13.28 -6.47
CA ASP A 144 -11.25 12.05 -5.84
C ASP A 144 -10.87 10.82 -6.68
N LEU A 145 -9.92 10.04 -6.20
CA LEU A 145 -9.57 8.77 -6.82
C LEU A 145 -10.21 7.59 -6.10
N ALA A 146 -10.95 7.81 -5.00
CA ALA A 146 -11.57 6.73 -4.25
C ALA A 146 -12.65 6.01 -5.08
N ASP A 147 -13.53 6.77 -5.73
CA ASP A 147 -14.57 6.18 -6.59
C ASP A 147 -13.94 5.41 -7.76
N TRP A 148 -12.93 6.00 -8.39
CA TRP A 148 -12.23 5.39 -9.52
C TRP A 148 -11.48 4.09 -9.14
N LEU A 149 -10.81 4.07 -7.98
CA LEU A 149 -10.05 2.89 -7.50
C LEU A 149 -10.96 1.81 -6.91
N THR A 150 -12.13 2.18 -6.39
CA THR A 150 -13.11 1.22 -5.84
C THR A 150 -14.15 0.78 -6.86
N GLY A 151 -14.17 1.37 -8.06
CA GLY A 151 -15.10 1.03 -9.14
C GLY A 151 -16.53 1.50 -8.89
N ARG A 152 -16.70 2.60 -8.15
CA ARG A 152 -17.99 3.23 -7.86
C ARG A 152 -18.38 4.30 -8.88
#